data_AF-A0A2G8KIH2-F1
#
_entry.id   AF-A0A2G8KIH2-F1
#
_cell.length_a   1.000
_cell.length_b   1.000
_cell.length_c   1.000
_cell.angle_alpha   90.00
_cell.angle_beta   90.00
_cell.angle_gamma   90.00
#
_symmetry.space_group_name_H-M   'P 1'
#
loop_
_entity.id
_entity.type
_entity.pdbx_description
1 polymer ?
#
loop_
_entity_poly.entity_id
_entity_poly.type
_entity_poly.pdbx_seq_one_letter_code
_entity_poly.pdbx_strand_id
1 'polypeptide(L)'
;MHATVESSFEPRDNTFVHRDPCLKKELKRLLKTHYQEQYSAIRPLPWRKDKLYSIEEIYINGGIELLIVEDNINQKIRWEALESYNGIYRDPRLKKSRRRILEGHAGYGKSLLTLKLAFDWCTGVKDSPLFNVELLILLKFSHLRSSSSIPEAIKRFILPIDSPITSEQIEYVIGNCKSVSVLLDGYDRSLFLDTFSGNDVTDIVQNDVFKQFDVTLTSKYLPDYPTLSIQRIRLTGFDEDARDQYIRNVVVRENPVTAGRIKQLLEDNPILSDLCRAPSLFAMVAHASEGELDVQNYRTVTGLVRGLVSCFIRQMGKPIDANNERGFHLTDADTRKLGEIAMEGVGYNKPTLWKIDEFITRVGEQLCKGCIQVGILEMEDDDMVKFYHPVFCEWFAAYYVSELTSRDA
;
A
#
# COMPACT_ATOMS: atom_id res chain seq x y z
N MET A 1 26.50 66.96 2.27
CA MET A 1 25.78 65.83 2.88
C MET A 1 25.21 64.98 1.77
N HIS A 2 25.84 63.84 1.48
CA HIS A 2 25.22 62.56 1.11
C HIS A 2 26.37 61.64 0.71
N ALA A 3 26.74 60.78 1.67
CA ALA A 3 27.71 59.71 1.48
C ALA A 3 27.01 58.57 0.75
N THR A 4 27.56 58.15 -0.38
CA THR A 4 27.17 56.91 -1.06
C THR A 4 28.03 55.81 -0.48
N VAL A 5 27.43 54.91 0.29
CA VAL A 5 28.08 53.71 0.81
C VAL A 5 28.08 52.68 -0.31
N GLU A 6 29.24 52.41 -0.90
CA GLU A 6 29.46 51.22 -1.73
C GLU A 6 29.41 49.99 -0.81
N SER A 7 28.32 49.23 -0.85
CA SER A 7 28.28 47.88 -0.30
C SER A 7 28.86 46.91 -1.33
N SER A 8 30.08 46.46 -1.09
CA SER A 8 30.68 45.31 -1.75
C SER A 8 29.82 44.06 -1.49
N PHE A 9 28.97 43.70 -2.45
CA PHE A 9 28.32 42.40 -2.50
C PHE A 9 29.34 41.41 -3.08
N GLU A 10 30.08 40.73 -2.21
CA GLU A 10 30.80 39.52 -2.63
C GLU A 10 29.76 38.46 -3.04
N PRO A 11 29.92 37.79 -4.19
CA PRO A 11 29.08 36.66 -4.52
C PRO A 11 29.37 35.55 -3.51
N ARG A 12 28.38 35.18 -2.69
CA ARG A 12 28.44 33.99 -1.86
C ARG A 12 28.65 32.80 -2.79
N ASP A 13 29.84 32.22 -2.68
CA ASP A 13 30.26 31.05 -3.43
C ASP A 13 29.39 29.85 -3.00
N ASN A 14 28.33 29.56 -3.78
CA ASN A 14 27.39 28.45 -3.55
C ASN A 14 28.03 27.06 -3.70
N THR A 15 29.34 26.99 -3.95
CA THR A 15 30.07 25.74 -4.22
C THR A 15 30.45 24.96 -2.96
N PHE A 16 30.40 25.58 -1.77
CA PHE A 16 30.81 24.92 -0.51
C PHE A 16 29.75 24.05 0.15
N VAL A 17 28.46 24.25 -0.12
CA VAL A 17 27.35 23.50 0.53
C VAL A 17 27.24 22.07 0.00
N HIS A 18 27.82 21.79 -1.16
CA HIS A 18 27.64 20.51 -1.84
C HIS A 18 28.64 19.43 -1.39
N ARG A 19 29.69 19.70 -0.62
CA ARG A 19 30.70 18.66 -0.29
C ARG A 19 30.60 18.10 1.13
N ASP A 20 29.43 18.13 1.75
CA ASP A 20 29.31 17.73 3.16
C ASP A 20 28.88 16.26 3.33
N PRO A 21 29.74 15.34 3.83
CA PRO A 21 29.34 14.01 4.26
C PRO A 21 28.20 14.02 5.30
N CYS A 22 28.06 15.12 6.04
CA CYS A 22 26.99 15.34 6.99
C CYS A 22 25.62 15.40 6.30
N LEU A 23 25.50 16.02 5.12
CA LEU A 23 24.23 16.15 4.40
C LEU A 23 23.65 14.78 4.02
N LYS A 24 24.49 13.89 3.48
CA LYS A 24 24.07 12.52 3.15
C LYS A 24 23.64 11.75 4.40
N LYS A 25 24.42 11.87 5.48
CA LYS A 25 24.12 11.20 6.76
C LYS A 25 22.79 11.70 7.32
N GLU A 26 22.54 13.00 7.23
CA GLU A 26 21.32 13.63 7.73
C GLU A 26 20.10 13.25 6.89
N LEU A 27 20.19 13.29 5.56
CA LEU A 27 19.12 12.81 4.68
C LEU A 27 18.79 11.35 4.98
N LYS A 28 19.81 10.49 5.09
CA LYS A 28 19.63 9.07 5.44
C LYS A 28 18.96 8.90 6.81
N ARG A 29 19.31 9.73 7.80
CA ARG A 29 18.68 9.72 9.13
C ARG A 29 17.19 10.07 9.02
N LEU A 30 16.84 11.14 8.30
CA LEU A 30 15.45 11.60 8.14
C LEU A 30 14.60 10.56 7.40
N LEU A 31 15.11 9.96 6.31
CA LEU A 31 14.44 8.85 5.62
C LEU A 31 14.17 7.69 6.58
N LYS A 32 15.18 7.28 7.37
CA LYS A 32 15.04 6.17 8.34
C LYS A 32 14.01 6.48 9.42
N THR A 33 13.99 7.71 9.95
CA THR A 33 13.00 8.16 10.94
C THR A 33 11.59 8.09 10.36
N HIS A 34 11.38 8.61 9.15
CA HIS A 34 10.07 8.56 8.50
C HIS A 34 9.58 7.12 8.27
N TYR A 35 10.44 6.22 7.77
CA TYR A 35 10.05 4.81 7.58
C TYR A 35 9.76 4.12 8.92
N GLN A 36 10.50 4.47 9.98
CA GLN A 36 10.30 3.90 11.32
C GLN A 36 8.92 4.22 11.89
N GLU A 37 8.43 5.44 11.71
CA GLU A 37 7.08 5.83 12.10
C GLU A 37 6.03 4.94 11.40
N GLN A 38 6.26 4.58 10.13
CA GLN A 38 5.35 3.72 9.37
C GLN A 38 5.40 2.24 9.79
N TYR A 39 6.58 1.64 9.97
CA TYR A 39 6.69 0.19 10.25
C TYR A 39 6.56 -0.20 11.73
N SER A 40 6.64 0.78 12.64
CA SER A 40 6.52 0.57 14.09
C SER A 40 5.07 0.58 14.61
N ALA A 41 4.15 1.12 13.81
CA ALA A 41 2.76 1.36 14.20
C ALA A 41 1.78 0.77 13.18
N ILE A 42 2.01 -0.48 12.76
CA ILE A 42 1.17 -1.12 11.75
C ILE A 42 -0.13 -1.61 12.39
N ARG A 43 -1.24 -1.31 11.72
CA ARG A 43 -2.57 -1.78 12.09
C ARG A 43 -3.07 -2.73 11.01
N PRO A 44 -3.20 -4.05 11.29
CA PRO A 44 -3.82 -4.99 10.36
C PRO A 44 -5.25 -4.58 9.99
N LEU A 45 -5.94 -3.87 10.90
CA LEU A 45 -7.27 -3.36 10.72
C LEU A 45 -7.39 -1.90 11.15
N PRO A 46 -8.04 -1.01 10.37
CA PRO A 46 -8.07 0.42 10.68
C PRO A 46 -8.75 0.79 12.02
N TRP A 47 -9.77 0.04 12.47
CA TRP A 47 -10.54 0.36 13.68
C TRP A 47 -9.92 -0.17 14.98
N ARG A 48 -8.93 -1.06 14.90
CA ARG A 48 -8.21 -1.63 16.05
C ARG A 48 -7.10 -0.66 16.49
N LYS A 49 -7.51 0.48 17.05
CA LYS A 49 -6.59 1.54 17.49
C LYS A 49 -5.85 1.19 18.79
N ASP A 50 -6.34 0.19 19.53
CA ASP A 50 -5.81 -0.29 20.81
C ASP A 50 -4.53 -1.13 20.67
N LYS A 51 -4.21 -1.63 19.47
CA LYS A 51 -3.07 -2.51 19.24
C LYS A 51 -2.24 -2.05 18.05
N LEU A 52 -0.94 -1.92 18.29
CA LEU A 52 0.06 -1.67 17.25
C LEU A 52 0.93 -2.92 17.11
N TYR A 53 1.21 -3.28 15.87
CA TYR A 53 2.06 -4.41 15.53
C TYR A 53 3.37 -3.92 14.92
N SER A 54 4.46 -4.61 15.23
CA SER A 54 5.70 -4.42 14.49
C SER A 54 5.61 -5.11 13.13
N ILE A 55 6.37 -4.62 12.16
CA ILE A 55 6.48 -5.27 10.85
C ILE A 55 6.97 -6.72 10.95
N GLU A 56 7.80 -7.07 11.94
CA GLU A 56 8.30 -8.44 12.12
C GLU A 56 7.22 -9.40 12.60
N GLU A 57 6.25 -8.92 13.35
CA GLU A 57 5.11 -9.72 13.83
C GLU A 57 4.12 -9.99 12.69
N ILE A 58 3.81 -8.95 11.90
CA ILE A 58 2.72 -8.99 10.91
C ILE A 58 3.18 -9.47 9.53
N TYR A 59 4.44 -9.25 9.15
CA TYR A 59 4.95 -9.66 7.85
C TYR A 59 5.18 -11.17 7.86
N ILE A 60 4.36 -11.88 7.09
CA ILE A 60 4.54 -13.29 6.80
C ILE A 60 4.99 -13.43 5.35
N ASN A 61 6.00 -14.26 5.13
CA ASN A 61 6.46 -14.58 3.78
C ASN A 61 5.38 -15.42 3.08
N GLY A 62 4.58 -14.77 2.22
CA GLY A 62 3.62 -15.44 1.36
C GLY A 62 4.27 -16.01 0.10
N GLY A 63 3.47 -16.60 -0.76
CA GLY A 63 3.90 -17.07 -2.06
C GLY A 63 4.35 -15.93 -2.97
N ILE A 64 5.51 -16.11 -3.59
CA ILE A 64 6.13 -15.18 -4.53
C ILE A 64 6.61 -15.98 -5.74
N GLU A 65 6.31 -15.51 -6.94
CA GLU A 65 6.70 -16.15 -8.18
C GLU A 65 7.45 -15.18 -9.09
N LEU A 66 8.48 -15.69 -9.77
CA LEU A 66 9.24 -14.99 -10.79
C LEU A 66 8.79 -15.42 -12.19
N LEU A 67 8.57 -14.46 -13.08
CA LEU A 67 8.29 -14.72 -14.48
C LEU A 67 9.57 -15.10 -15.22
N ILE A 68 9.60 -16.32 -15.76
CA ILE A 68 10.66 -16.81 -16.63
C ILE A 68 10.14 -16.86 -18.07
N VAL A 69 10.89 -16.22 -18.97
CA VAL A 69 10.62 -16.24 -20.41
C VAL A 69 11.49 -17.34 -21.02
N GLU A 70 10.86 -18.45 -21.41
CA GLU A 70 11.55 -19.60 -22.00
C GLU A 70 11.90 -19.35 -23.47
N ASP A 71 10.99 -18.69 -24.21
CA ASP A 71 11.15 -18.38 -25.62
C ASP A 71 10.56 -17.00 -25.92
N ASN A 72 11.43 -16.08 -26.36
CA ASN A 72 11.03 -14.72 -26.73
C ASN A 72 10.21 -14.69 -28.04
N ILE A 73 10.38 -15.67 -28.93
CA ILE A 73 9.74 -15.70 -30.26
C ILE A 73 8.29 -16.18 -30.13
N ASN A 74 8.07 -17.25 -29.36
CA ASN A 74 6.73 -17.81 -29.13
C ASN A 74 6.04 -17.27 -27.87
N GLN A 75 6.65 -16.29 -27.19
CA GLN A 75 6.16 -15.72 -25.92
C GLN A 75 5.82 -16.77 -24.85
N LYS A 76 6.58 -17.87 -24.82
CA LYS A 76 6.34 -18.93 -23.84
C LYS A 76 6.87 -18.46 -22.48
N ILE A 77 5.94 -18.26 -21.56
CA ILE A 77 6.22 -17.79 -20.20
C ILE A 77 5.86 -18.86 -19.18
N ARG A 78 6.61 -18.91 -18.08
CA ARG A 78 6.30 -19.71 -16.90
C ARG A 78 6.51 -18.89 -15.63
N TRP A 79 5.73 -19.19 -14.61
CA TRP A 79 5.92 -18.66 -13.27
C TRP A 79 6.63 -19.71 -12.42
N GLU A 80 7.69 -19.32 -11.75
CA GLU A 80 8.43 -20.20 -10.84
C GLU A 80 8.47 -19.60 -9.44
N ALA A 81 8.25 -20.43 -8.43
CA ALA A 81 8.29 -20.00 -7.04
C ALA A 81 9.67 -19.46 -6.63
N LEU A 82 9.64 -18.45 -5.76
CA LEU A 82 10.76 -17.95 -4.98
C LEU A 82 10.56 -18.39 -3.53
N GLU A 83 11.63 -18.81 -2.87
CA GLU A 83 11.56 -19.25 -1.47
C GLU A 83 11.20 -18.10 -0.51
N SER A 84 11.65 -16.89 -0.82
CA SER A 84 11.39 -15.70 -0.01
C SER A 84 11.53 -14.40 -0.80
N TYR A 85 11.13 -13.29 -0.18
CA TYR A 85 11.34 -11.96 -0.75
C TYR A 85 12.80 -11.62 -1.05
N ASN A 86 13.78 -12.31 -0.44
CA ASN A 86 15.19 -12.14 -0.79
C ASN A 86 15.46 -12.52 -2.25
N GLY A 87 14.71 -13.50 -2.78
CA GLY A 87 14.77 -13.95 -4.17
C GLY A 87 14.40 -12.86 -5.17
N ILE A 88 13.67 -11.81 -4.75
CA ILE A 88 13.30 -10.67 -5.61
C ILE A 88 14.52 -9.96 -6.19
N TYR A 89 15.64 -9.97 -5.47
CA TYR A 89 16.87 -9.28 -5.87
C TYR A 89 18.06 -10.23 -6.08
N ARG A 90 18.03 -11.42 -5.46
CA ARG A 90 19.19 -12.32 -5.41
C ARG A 90 19.02 -13.59 -6.22
N ASP A 91 17.83 -13.89 -6.72
CA ASP A 91 17.60 -15.14 -7.44
C ASP A 91 18.48 -15.21 -8.72
N PRO A 92 19.26 -16.29 -8.93
CA PRO A 92 20.16 -16.41 -10.07
C PRO A 92 19.47 -16.36 -11.44
N ARG A 93 18.16 -16.66 -11.50
CA ARG A 93 17.35 -16.63 -12.73
C ARG A 93 16.98 -15.20 -13.13
N LEU A 94 17.19 -14.22 -12.25
CA LEU A 94 16.91 -12.81 -12.55
C LEU A 94 17.81 -12.31 -13.69
N LYS A 95 17.18 -11.68 -14.68
CA LYS A 95 17.90 -10.95 -15.73
C LYS A 95 18.78 -9.86 -15.12
N LYS A 96 19.84 -9.39 -15.78
CA LYS A 96 20.58 -8.19 -15.32
C LYS A 96 19.76 -6.91 -15.60
N SER A 97 18.65 -6.74 -14.90
CA SER A 97 17.77 -5.58 -15.00
C SER A 97 17.72 -4.86 -13.66
N ARG A 98 17.73 -3.53 -13.73
CA ARG A 98 17.53 -2.63 -12.58
C ARG A 98 16.05 -2.26 -12.42
N ARG A 99 15.16 -2.93 -13.13
CA ARG A 99 13.72 -2.66 -13.15
C ARG A 99 12.95 -3.91 -12.79
N ARG A 100 12.14 -3.78 -11.75
CA ARG A 100 11.24 -4.82 -11.24
C ARG A 100 9.82 -4.29 -11.12
N ILE A 101 8.88 -5.11 -11.54
CA ILE A 101 7.46 -4.94 -11.23
C ILE A 101 7.08 -6.06 -10.27
N LEU A 102 6.66 -5.65 -9.08
CA LEU A 102 6.00 -6.50 -8.10
C LEU A 102 4.49 -6.39 -8.33
N GLU A 103 3.93 -7.35 -9.04
CA GLU A 103 2.50 -7.44 -9.31
C GLU A 103 1.77 -8.29 -8.26
N GLY A 104 0.49 -8.04 -8.08
CA GLY A 104 -0.36 -8.85 -7.21
C GLY A 104 -1.72 -8.21 -7.04
N HIS A 105 -2.74 -9.02 -6.77
CA HIS A 105 -4.09 -8.49 -6.58
C HIS A 105 -4.16 -7.56 -5.36
N ALA A 106 -5.27 -6.82 -5.23
CA ALA A 106 -5.51 -5.99 -4.06
C ALA A 106 -5.48 -6.85 -2.80
N GLY A 107 -4.86 -6.33 -1.73
CA GLY A 107 -4.74 -7.06 -0.48
C GLY A 107 -3.59 -8.07 -0.38
N TYR A 108 -2.84 -8.32 -1.45
CA TYR A 108 -1.75 -9.32 -1.51
C TYR A 108 -0.46 -8.91 -0.77
N GLY A 109 -0.46 -7.81 -0.01
CA GLY A 109 0.68 -7.42 0.82
C GLY A 109 1.82 -6.68 0.10
N LYS A 110 1.58 -6.15 -1.11
CA LYS A 110 2.60 -5.39 -1.89
C LYS A 110 3.23 -4.23 -1.08
N SER A 111 2.39 -3.35 -0.53
CA SER A 111 2.82 -2.22 0.31
C SER A 111 3.48 -2.66 1.60
N LEU A 112 3.04 -3.79 2.17
CA LEU A 112 3.66 -4.35 3.37
C LEU A 112 5.06 -4.90 3.08
N LEU A 113 5.26 -5.49 1.89
CA LEU A 113 6.57 -5.98 1.45
C LEU A 113 7.55 -4.84 1.18
N THR A 114 7.12 -3.75 0.55
CA THR A 114 8.01 -2.57 0.39
C THR A 114 8.39 -1.96 1.73
N LEU A 115 7.46 -1.93 2.68
CA LEU A 115 7.72 -1.49 4.05
C LEU A 115 8.66 -2.45 4.80
N LYS A 116 8.54 -3.76 4.60
CA LYS A 116 9.48 -4.77 5.12
C LYS A 116 10.90 -4.59 4.58
N LEU A 117 11.04 -4.33 3.27
CA LEU A 117 12.32 -4.01 2.65
C LEU A 117 12.94 -2.74 3.25
N ALA A 118 12.11 -1.71 3.52
CA ALA A 118 12.55 -0.49 4.19
C ALA A 118 12.98 -0.73 5.63
N PHE A 119 12.22 -1.53 6.39
CA PHE A 119 12.58 -1.94 7.75
C PHE A 119 13.95 -2.63 7.80
N ASP A 120 14.19 -3.60 6.93
CA ASP A 120 15.45 -4.34 6.88
C ASP A 120 16.65 -3.43 6.61
N TRP A 121 16.48 -2.46 5.71
CA TRP A 121 17.51 -1.46 5.39
C TRP A 121 17.72 -0.47 6.55
N CYS A 122 16.63 -0.07 7.22
CA CYS A 122 16.68 0.78 8.41
C CYS A 122 17.49 0.12 9.54
N THR A 123 17.24 -1.15 9.80
CA THR A 123 17.81 -1.93 10.92
C THR A 123 19.12 -2.64 10.56
N GLY A 124 19.48 -2.73 9.28
CA GLY A 124 20.73 -3.34 8.83
C GLY A 124 20.71 -4.86 8.90
N VAL A 125 19.59 -5.50 8.56
CA VAL A 125 19.48 -6.96 8.48
C VAL A 125 20.47 -7.48 7.44
N LYS A 126 21.46 -8.26 7.88
CA LYS A 126 22.56 -8.76 7.01
C LYS A 126 22.07 -9.58 5.82
N ASP A 127 21.03 -10.39 6.06
CA ASP A 127 20.47 -11.26 5.03
C ASP A 127 19.56 -10.51 4.06
N SER A 128 19.27 -9.22 4.29
CA SER A 128 18.41 -8.43 3.43
C SER A 128 19.04 -8.16 2.06
N PRO A 129 18.28 -8.27 0.96
CA PRO A 129 18.77 -7.96 -0.37
C PRO A 129 19.29 -6.52 -0.51
N LEU A 130 18.81 -5.61 0.33
CA LEU A 130 19.14 -4.19 0.28
C LEU A 130 20.21 -3.77 1.30
N PHE A 131 20.84 -4.73 2.01
CA PHE A 131 21.83 -4.43 3.06
C PHE A 131 22.99 -3.52 2.60
N ASN A 132 23.51 -3.75 1.38
CA ASN A 132 24.62 -2.99 0.80
C ASN A 132 24.17 -1.72 0.02
N VAL A 133 22.89 -1.38 0.06
CA VAL A 133 22.36 -0.19 -0.63
C VAL A 133 22.68 1.06 0.20
N GLU A 134 23.36 2.04 -0.42
CA GLU A 134 23.77 3.25 0.27
C GLU A 134 22.56 4.11 0.67
N LEU A 135 21.59 4.26 -0.24
CA LEU A 135 20.37 5.04 -0.05
C LEU A 135 19.13 4.28 -0.55
N LEU A 136 18.10 4.16 0.30
CA LEU A 136 16.80 3.60 -0.04
C LEU A 136 15.72 4.69 -0.01
N ILE A 137 15.01 4.85 -1.12
CA ILE A 137 13.91 5.82 -1.26
C ILE A 137 12.62 5.03 -1.41
N LEU A 138 11.68 5.16 -0.48
CA LEU A 138 10.34 4.60 -0.55
C LEU A 138 9.36 5.75 -0.76
N LEU A 139 8.65 5.73 -1.89
CA LEU A 139 7.63 6.72 -2.25
C LEU A 139 6.37 6.02 -2.73
N LYS A 140 5.21 6.62 -2.50
CA LYS A 140 3.98 6.22 -3.18
C LYS A 140 3.94 6.82 -4.58
N PHE A 141 3.28 6.15 -5.51
CA PHE A 141 3.03 6.71 -6.85
C PHE A 141 2.19 7.99 -6.80
N SER A 142 1.30 8.10 -5.82
CA SER A 142 0.48 9.29 -5.62
C SER A 142 1.31 10.53 -5.24
N HIS A 143 2.40 10.37 -4.48
CA HIS A 143 3.35 11.45 -4.20
C HIS A 143 3.97 12.05 -5.48
N LEU A 144 4.17 11.21 -6.50
CA LEU A 144 4.74 11.63 -7.79
C LEU A 144 3.70 12.36 -8.67
N ARG A 145 2.40 12.23 -8.40
CA ARG A 145 1.36 13.02 -9.12
C ARG A 145 1.43 14.50 -8.77
N SER A 146 1.84 14.78 -7.54
CA SER A 146 1.81 16.13 -6.94
C SER A 146 3.19 16.77 -6.87
N SER A 147 4.22 16.15 -7.47
CA SER A 147 5.61 16.61 -7.45
C SER A 147 6.23 16.47 -8.84
N SER A 148 7.07 17.43 -9.23
CA SER A 148 7.76 17.42 -10.53
C SER A 148 8.99 16.52 -10.57
N SER A 149 9.48 16.02 -9.43
CA SER A 149 10.66 15.16 -9.35
C SER A 149 10.71 14.35 -8.05
N ILE A 150 11.57 13.31 -8.00
CA ILE A 150 11.84 12.54 -6.76
C ILE A 150 12.39 13.43 -5.63
N PRO A 151 13.39 14.32 -5.86
CA PRO A 151 13.85 15.22 -4.83
C PRO A 151 12.76 16.09 -4.22
N GLU A 152 11.87 16.65 -5.05
CA GLU A 152 10.69 17.40 -4.60
C GLU A 152 9.73 16.52 -3.78
N ALA A 153 9.47 15.29 -4.24
CA ALA A 153 8.62 14.35 -3.52
C ALA A 153 9.21 13.97 -2.15
N ILE A 154 10.52 13.76 -2.06
CA ILE A 154 11.21 13.49 -0.78
C ILE A 154 11.08 14.71 0.13
N LYS A 155 11.35 15.91 -0.39
CA LYS A 155 11.26 17.16 0.37
C LYS A 155 9.85 17.37 0.93
N ARG A 156 8.83 17.12 0.11
CA ARG A 156 7.43 17.39 0.45
C ARG A 156 6.79 16.34 1.34
N PHE A 157 7.02 15.05 1.06
CA PHE A 157 6.27 13.95 1.69
C PHE A 157 7.06 13.15 2.72
N ILE A 158 8.40 13.24 2.71
CA ILE A 158 9.24 12.47 3.64
C ILE A 158 9.89 13.37 4.68
N LEU A 159 10.47 14.50 4.27
CA LEU A 159 11.16 15.38 5.20
C LEU A 159 10.19 16.23 6.04
N PRO A 160 10.55 16.56 7.28
CA PRO A 160 9.81 17.55 8.06
C PRO A 160 9.68 18.89 7.33
N ILE A 161 8.55 19.57 7.50
CA ILE A 161 8.24 20.85 6.86
C ILE A 161 9.31 21.91 7.16
N ASP A 162 9.86 21.89 8.37
CA ASP A 162 10.90 22.79 8.85
C ASP A 162 12.34 22.31 8.53
N SER A 163 12.49 21.20 7.81
CA SER A 163 13.81 20.70 7.41
C SER A 163 14.54 21.75 6.56
N PRO A 164 15.82 22.06 6.83
CA PRO A 164 16.59 23.01 6.04
C PRO A 164 17.10 22.40 4.72
N ILE A 165 16.97 21.09 4.53
CA ILE A 165 17.45 20.40 3.33
C ILE A 165 16.60 20.82 2.14
N THR A 166 17.22 21.28 1.06
CA THR A 166 16.53 21.66 -0.19
C THR A 166 16.45 20.49 -1.18
N SER A 167 15.60 20.60 -2.18
CA SER A 167 15.48 19.60 -3.25
C SER A 167 16.77 19.45 -4.06
N GLU A 168 17.51 20.54 -4.31
CA GLU A 168 18.81 20.49 -5.00
C GLU A 168 19.87 19.75 -4.17
N GLN A 169 19.82 19.90 -2.84
CA GLN A 169 20.68 19.14 -1.93
C GLN A 169 20.34 17.65 -1.94
N ILE A 170 19.05 17.30 -1.99
CA ILE A 170 18.59 15.91 -2.11
C ILE A 170 19.08 15.32 -3.44
N GLU A 171 18.87 16.03 -4.55
CA GLU A 171 19.32 15.60 -5.88
C GLU A 171 20.84 15.38 -5.90
N TYR A 172 21.61 16.30 -5.32
CA TYR A 172 23.05 16.17 -5.18
C TYR A 172 23.44 14.90 -4.40
N VAL A 173 22.81 14.63 -3.25
CA VAL A 173 23.11 13.43 -2.45
C VAL A 173 22.81 12.17 -3.25
N ILE A 174 21.65 12.11 -3.90
CA ILE A 174 21.23 10.97 -4.72
C ILE A 174 22.24 10.73 -5.85
N GLY A 175 22.67 11.79 -6.56
CA GLY A 175 23.62 11.70 -7.66
C GLY A 175 25.03 11.25 -7.25
N ASN A 176 25.41 11.43 -5.98
CA ASN A 176 26.72 11.05 -5.45
C ASN A 176 26.71 9.72 -4.65
N CYS A 177 25.58 9.03 -4.54
CA CYS A 177 25.50 7.71 -3.91
C CYS A 177 26.01 6.61 -4.85
N LYS A 178 26.79 5.66 -4.33
CA LYS A 178 27.29 4.50 -5.08
C LYS A 178 26.16 3.57 -5.52
N SER A 179 25.12 3.47 -4.71
CA SER A 179 23.94 2.64 -4.96
C SER A 179 22.70 3.30 -4.38
N VAL A 180 21.67 3.43 -5.20
CA VAL A 180 20.35 3.94 -4.81
C VAL A 180 19.31 2.93 -5.24
N SER A 181 18.46 2.52 -4.31
CA SER A 181 17.26 1.74 -4.61
C SER A 181 16.02 2.58 -4.34
N VAL A 182 15.08 2.56 -5.29
CA VAL A 182 13.82 3.30 -5.24
C VAL A 182 12.68 2.27 -5.25
N LEU A 183 11.89 2.28 -4.18
CA LEU A 183 10.67 1.51 -4.04
C LEU A 183 9.49 2.46 -4.33
N LEU A 184 8.76 2.19 -5.40
CA LEU A 184 7.57 2.95 -5.77
C LEU A 184 6.32 2.13 -5.49
N ASP A 185 5.55 2.51 -4.48
CA ASP A 185 4.40 1.75 -4.02
C ASP A 185 3.07 2.29 -4.59
N GLY A 186 2.19 1.37 -5.00
CA GLY A 186 0.80 1.68 -5.35
C GLY A 186 0.60 2.20 -6.78
N TYR A 187 1.27 1.65 -7.79
CA TYR A 187 0.94 1.99 -9.18
C TYR A 187 -0.48 1.51 -9.48
N ASP A 188 -1.41 2.45 -9.63
CA ASP A 188 -2.76 2.22 -10.09
C ASP A 188 -3.00 3.06 -11.36
N ARG A 189 -3.33 2.38 -12.46
CA ARG A 189 -3.61 3.00 -13.75
C ARG A 189 -4.73 4.02 -13.65
N SER A 190 -5.74 3.79 -12.81
CA SER A 190 -6.89 4.69 -12.63
C SER A 190 -6.45 6.10 -12.24
N LEU A 191 -5.34 6.21 -11.52
CA LEU A 191 -4.76 7.48 -11.07
C LEU A 191 -4.13 8.30 -12.21
N PHE A 192 -3.86 7.70 -13.35
CA PHE A 192 -3.17 8.39 -14.46
C PHE A 192 -4.03 8.50 -15.72
N LEU A 193 -5.33 8.19 -15.61
CA LEU A 193 -6.26 8.22 -16.76
C LEU A 193 -6.46 9.63 -17.32
N ASP A 194 -6.36 10.68 -16.50
CA ASP A 194 -6.61 12.07 -16.93
C ASP A 194 -5.32 12.81 -17.32
N THR A 195 -4.16 12.19 -17.09
CA THR A 195 -2.85 12.83 -17.28
C THR A 195 -2.00 12.13 -18.35
N PHE A 196 -2.63 11.45 -19.31
CA PHE A 196 -1.95 10.79 -20.44
C PHE A 196 -1.16 11.74 -21.37
N SER A 197 -1.15 13.05 -21.10
CA SER A 197 -0.21 13.98 -21.71
C SER A 197 1.17 13.88 -21.03
N GLY A 198 1.92 12.81 -21.34
CA GLY A 198 3.36 12.65 -21.09
C GLY A 198 3.78 12.72 -19.62
N ASN A 199 3.91 11.57 -18.94
CA ASN A 199 4.24 11.55 -17.52
C ASN A 199 5.33 10.55 -17.16
N ASP A 200 6.28 11.05 -16.38
CA ASP A 200 7.50 10.43 -15.85
C ASP A 200 7.35 9.00 -15.36
N VAL A 201 6.16 8.55 -14.94
CA VAL A 201 5.92 7.16 -14.51
C VAL A 201 6.16 6.17 -15.66
N THR A 202 5.68 6.49 -16.86
CA THR A 202 5.95 5.65 -18.04
C THR A 202 7.45 5.62 -18.31
N ASP A 203 8.12 6.76 -18.16
CA ASP A 203 9.56 6.89 -18.39
C ASP A 203 10.38 6.20 -17.28
N ILE A 204 9.89 6.17 -16.04
CA ILE A 204 10.46 5.42 -14.92
C ILE A 204 10.34 3.91 -15.20
N VAL A 205 9.17 3.46 -15.66
CA VAL A 205 8.88 2.06 -16.01
C VAL A 205 9.70 1.62 -17.24
N GLN A 206 9.78 2.46 -18.27
CA GLN A 206 10.53 2.23 -19.51
C GLN A 206 12.03 2.44 -19.36
N ASN A 207 12.48 2.83 -18.16
CA ASN A 207 13.88 3.10 -17.84
C ASN A 207 14.46 4.27 -18.65
N ASP A 208 13.63 5.21 -19.08
CA ASP A 208 14.06 6.47 -19.67
C ASP A 208 14.55 7.45 -18.59
N VAL A 209 13.96 7.37 -17.39
CA VAL A 209 14.39 8.10 -16.18
C VAL A 209 15.00 7.14 -15.15
N PHE A 210 15.97 7.62 -14.37
CA PHE A 210 16.66 6.88 -13.31
C PHE A 210 17.48 5.66 -13.76
N LYS A 211 18.07 5.69 -14.97
CA LYS A 211 18.87 4.59 -15.52
C LYS A 211 19.96 4.06 -14.57
N GLN A 212 20.53 4.93 -13.74
CA GLN A 212 21.51 4.52 -12.74
C GLN A 212 20.92 3.82 -11.50
N PHE A 213 19.65 4.04 -11.17
CA PHE A 213 19.04 3.54 -9.94
C PHE A 213 18.40 2.17 -10.14
N ASP A 214 18.36 1.44 -9.05
CA ASP A 214 17.61 0.21 -8.91
C ASP A 214 16.16 0.55 -8.54
N VAL A 215 15.18 0.22 -9.39
CA VAL A 215 13.79 0.62 -9.17
C VAL A 215 12.90 -0.61 -9.11
N THR A 216 12.16 -0.72 -8.01
CA THR A 216 11.12 -1.74 -7.81
C THR A 216 9.79 -1.02 -7.63
N LEU A 217 8.83 -1.30 -8.49
CA LEU A 217 7.50 -0.73 -8.40
C LEU A 217 6.47 -1.79 -8.03
N THR A 218 5.44 -1.42 -7.28
CA THR A 218 4.33 -2.32 -6.98
C THR A 218 3.11 -1.95 -7.81
N SER A 219 2.37 -2.94 -8.28
CA SER A 219 1.12 -2.67 -9.00
C SER A 219 0.04 -3.75 -8.83
N LYS A 220 -1.22 -3.32 -8.91
CA LYS A 220 -2.38 -4.20 -9.05
C LYS A 220 -2.52 -4.75 -10.47
N TYR A 221 -2.23 -3.93 -11.48
CA TYR A 221 -2.41 -4.25 -12.89
C TYR A 221 -1.13 -3.97 -13.66
N LEU A 222 -0.88 -4.75 -14.71
CA LEU A 222 0.28 -4.47 -15.54
C LEU A 222 0.11 -3.14 -16.29
N PRO A 223 1.18 -2.35 -16.43
CA PRO A 223 1.21 -1.33 -17.47
C PRO A 223 1.06 -2.01 -18.84
N ASP A 224 0.40 -1.36 -19.80
CA ASP A 224 0.13 -1.91 -21.15
C ASP A 224 1.41 -2.21 -21.98
N TYR A 225 2.58 -1.76 -21.48
CA TYR A 225 3.87 -1.84 -22.17
C TYR A 225 4.96 -2.61 -21.40
N PRO A 226 4.71 -3.77 -20.78
CA PRO A 226 5.78 -4.45 -20.07
C PRO A 226 6.73 -5.04 -21.11
N THR A 227 7.81 -4.32 -21.40
CA THR A 227 8.90 -4.83 -22.23
C THR A 227 9.49 -6.08 -21.58
N LEU A 228 9.89 -7.06 -22.39
CA LEU A 228 10.48 -8.33 -21.91
C LEU A 228 11.78 -8.14 -21.09
N SER A 229 12.33 -6.91 -21.04
CA SER A 229 13.52 -6.53 -20.26
C SER A 229 13.22 -6.23 -18.78
N ILE A 230 11.94 -6.04 -18.41
CA ILE A 230 11.53 -5.78 -17.03
C ILE A 230 11.36 -7.12 -16.29
N GLN A 231 11.95 -7.22 -15.10
CA GLN A 231 11.72 -8.36 -14.23
C GLN A 231 10.30 -8.29 -13.66
N ARG A 232 9.53 -9.37 -13.83
CA ARG A 232 8.17 -9.45 -13.31
C ARG A 232 8.10 -10.49 -12.21
N ILE A 233 7.60 -10.05 -11.07
CA ILE A 233 7.47 -10.86 -9.86
C ILE A 233 6.05 -10.70 -9.37
N ARG A 234 5.38 -11.82 -9.10
CA ARG A 234 4.00 -11.83 -8.63
C ARG A 234 3.94 -12.29 -7.19
N LEU A 235 3.21 -11.55 -6.35
CA LEU A 235 2.74 -12.06 -5.07
C LEU A 235 1.50 -12.92 -5.31
N THR A 236 1.53 -14.16 -4.82
CA THR A 236 0.42 -15.12 -4.93
C THR A 236 -0.37 -15.27 -3.63
N GLY A 237 0.02 -14.54 -2.58
CA GLY A 237 -0.72 -14.44 -1.33
C GLY A 237 -0.31 -15.49 -0.31
N PHE A 238 -1.18 -15.81 0.65
CA PHE A 238 -0.92 -16.81 1.68
C PHE A 238 -1.36 -18.19 1.22
N ASP A 239 -0.43 -19.15 1.33
CA ASP A 239 -0.74 -20.56 1.40
C ASP A 239 -1.21 -20.95 2.82
N GLU A 240 -1.40 -22.24 3.05
CA GLU A 240 -1.84 -22.75 4.35
C GLU A 240 -0.83 -22.45 5.45
N ASP A 241 0.46 -22.69 5.21
CA ASP A 241 1.53 -22.47 6.19
C ASP A 241 1.67 -20.99 6.57
N ALA A 242 1.56 -20.09 5.60
CA ALA A 242 1.59 -18.64 5.84
C ALA A 242 0.37 -18.17 6.65
N ARG A 243 -0.84 -18.67 6.35
CA ARG A 243 -2.04 -18.38 7.17
C ARG A 243 -1.86 -18.88 8.60
N ASP A 244 -1.30 -20.07 8.74
CA ASP A 244 -1.00 -20.68 10.02
C ASP A 244 0.02 -19.87 10.83
N GLN A 245 1.07 -19.38 10.17
CA GLN A 245 2.06 -18.52 10.80
C GLN A 245 1.45 -17.18 11.23
N TYR A 246 0.60 -16.58 10.39
CA TYR A 246 -0.12 -15.36 10.75
C TYR A 246 -1.03 -15.59 11.98
N ILE A 247 -1.78 -16.69 12.01
CA ILE A 247 -2.58 -17.08 13.18
C ILE A 247 -1.69 -17.19 14.42
N ARG A 248 -0.55 -17.86 14.34
CA ARG A 248 0.36 -18.00 15.50
C ARG A 248 0.93 -16.67 15.97
N ASN A 249 1.37 -15.81 15.06
CA ASN A 249 2.02 -14.55 15.39
C ASN A 249 1.04 -13.50 15.91
N VAL A 250 -0.13 -13.42 15.29
CA VAL A 250 -1.09 -12.33 15.50
C VAL A 250 -2.28 -12.82 16.34
N VAL A 251 -2.98 -13.87 15.90
CA VAL A 251 -4.25 -14.30 16.51
C VAL A 251 -4.06 -15.06 17.83
N VAL A 252 -3.09 -15.97 17.93
CA VAL A 252 -2.86 -16.79 19.13
C VAL A 252 -2.34 -15.93 20.29
N ARG A 253 -1.53 -14.91 19.98
CA ARG A 253 -1.15 -13.88 20.95
C ARG A 253 -2.37 -13.22 21.60
N GLU A 254 -3.47 -13.11 20.84
CA GLU A 254 -4.70 -12.49 21.29
C GLU A 254 -5.66 -13.49 21.97
N ASN A 255 -5.95 -14.63 21.32
CA ASN A 255 -6.84 -15.66 21.85
C ASN A 255 -6.54 -17.05 21.24
N PRO A 256 -5.95 -17.98 22.01
CA PRO A 256 -5.61 -19.33 21.53
C PRO A 256 -6.81 -20.17 21.04
N VAL A 257 -8.01 -19.92 21.56
CA VAL A 257 -9.24 -20.65 21.18
C VAL A 257 -9.74 -20.23 19.78
N THR A 258 -9.49 -18.97 19.39
CA THR A 258 -9.91 -18.41 18.09
C THR A 258 -9.16 -19.06 16.93
N ALA A 259 -7.90 -19.46 17.14
CA ALA A 259 -7.08 -20.10 16.11
C ALA A 259 -7.73 -21.38 15.54
N GLY A 260 -8.21 -22.27 16.41
CA GLY A 260 -8.87 -23.51 15.98
C GLY A 260 -10.14 -23.26 15.18
N ARG A 261 -10.94 -22.26 15.59
CA ARG A 261 -12.19 -21.89 14.90
C ARG A 261 -11.95 -21.36 13.49
N ILE A 262 -10.90 -20.55 13.30
CA ILE A 262 -10.53 -20.01 11.97
C ILE A 262 -10.03 -21.15 11.06
N LYS A 263 -9.19 -22.06 11.58
CA LYS A 263 -8.71 -23.19 10.79
C LYS A 263 -9.86 -24.07 10.32
N GLN A 264 -10.73 -24.47 11.24
CA GLN A 264 -11.92 -25.27 10.92
C GLN A 264 -12.83 -24.55 9.90
N LEU A 265 -13.03 -23.24 10.04
CA LEU A 265 -13.80 -22.46 9.06
C LEU A 265 -13.24 -22.56 7.64
N LEU A 266 -11.92 -22.43 7.47
CA LEU A 266 -11.27 -22.48 6.16
C LEU A 266 -11.30 -23.89 5.57
N GLU A 267 -11.19 -24.93 6.41
CA GLU A 267 -11.33 -26.34 6.01
C GLU A 267 -12.77 -26.62 5.52
N ASP A 268 -13.78 -26.15 6.25
CA ASP A 268 -15.19 -26.35 5.92
C ASP A 268 -15.64 -25.53 4.69
N ASN A 269 -14.89 -24.50 4.29
CA ASN A 269 -15.26 -23.56 3.22
C ASN A 269 -14.11 -23.34 2.21
N PRO A 270 -13.94 -24.22 1.21
CA PRO A 270 -12.86 -24.12 0.22
C PRO A 270 -12.81 -22.80 -0.53
N ILE A 271 -13.96 -22.24 -0.90
CA ILE A 271 -14.03 -20.94 -1.60
C ILE A 271 -13.51 -19.81 -0.71
N LEU A 272 -13.81 -19.85 0.59
CA LEU A 272 -13.28 -18.88 1.54
C LEU A 272 -11.78 -19.07 1.73
N SER A 273 -11.30 -20.31 1.78
CA SER A 273 -9.86 -20.61 1.82
C SER A 273 -9.13 -19.99 0.64
N ASP A 274 -9.70 -20.10 -0.57
CA ASP A 274 -9.16 -19.47 -1.77
C ASP A 274 -9.20 -17.93 -1.72
N LEU A 275 -10.27 -17.34 -1.20
CA LEU A 275 -10.34 -15.88 -1.00
C LEU A 275 -9.32 -15.39 0.05
N CYS A 276 -9.11 -16.17 1.11
CA CYS A 276 -8.14 -15.90 2.18
C CYS A 276 -6.69 -16.15 1.74
N ARG A 277 -6.44 -16.49 0.47
CA ARG A 277 -5.11 -16.27 -0.11
C ARG A 277 -4.74 -14.79 -0.10
N ALA A 278 -5.69 -13.87 -0.17
CA ALA A 278 -5.42 -12.45 0.03
C ALA A 278 -5.13 -12.17 1.53
N PRO A 279 -3.89 -11.81 1.91
CA PRO A 279 -3.50 -11.56 3.30
C PRO A 279 -4.38 -10.55 4.03
N SER A 280 -4.77 -9.43 3.39
CA SER A 280 -5.64 -8.44 4.04
C SER A 280 -7.04 -8.98 4.32
N LEU A 281 -7.61 -9.79 3.41
CA LEU A 281 -8.91 -10.42 3.63
C LEU A 281 -8.82 -11.46 4.74
N PHE A 282 -7.74 -12.25 4.76
CA PHE A 282 -7.48 -13.17 5.83
C PHE A 282 -7.34 -12.47 7.18
N ALA A 283 -6.60 -11.36 7.25
CA ALA A 283 -6.49 -10.54 8.46
C ALA A 283 -7.87 -10.03 8.93
N MET A 284 -8.72 -9.56 8.01
CA MET A 284 -10.10 -9.16 8.33
C MET A 284 -10.92 -10.31 8.93
N VAL A 285 -10.88 -11.50 8.33
CA VAL A 285 -11.58 -12.69 8.86
C VAL A 285 -11.02 -13.08 10.23
N ALA A 286 -9.70 -13.15 10.36
CA ALA A 286 -9.02 -13.59 11.57
C ALA A 286 -9.39 -12.72 12.78
N HIS A 287 -9.31 -11.41 12.61
CA HIS A 287 -9.64 -10.48 13.68
C HIS A 287 -11.15 -10.32 13.91
N ALA A 288 -11.99 -10.41 12.87
CA ALA A 288 -13.45 -10.40 13.05
C ALA A 288 -13.93 -11.62 13.84
N SER A 289 -13.24 -12.76 13.69
CA SER A 289 -13.52 -14.02 14.41
C SER A 289 -13.16 -13.97 15.90
N GLU A 290 -12.29 -13.05 16.32
CA GLU A 290 -11.94 -12.85 17.74
C GLU A 290 -13.09 -12.20 18.53
N GLY A 291 -13.87 -11.34 17.88
CA GLY A 291 -14.92 -10.55 18.53
C GLY A 291 -16.30 -11.17 18.42
N GLU A 292 -16.94 -11.00 17.26
CA GLU A 292 -18.41 -11.14 17.12
C GLU A 292 -18.84 -11.92 15.87
N LEU A 293 -17.92 -12.25 14.97
CA LEU A 293 -18.25 -13.03 13.79
C LEU A 293 -18.31 -14.51 14.20
N ASP A 294 -19.52 -15.03 14.38
CA ASP A 294 -19.71 -16.48 14.52
C ASP A 294 -19.59 -17.13 13.14
N VAL A 295 -18.33 -17.27 12.72
CA VAL A 295 -17.93 -17.76 11.40
C VAL A 295 -18.56 -19.11 11.04
N GLN A 296 -18.86 -19.93 12.05
CA GLN A 296 -19.46 -21.26 11.92
C GLN A 296 -20.90 -21.23 11.36
N ASN A 297 -21.57 -20.08 11.40
CA ASN A 297 -22.95 -19.93 10.88
C ASN A 297 -23.01 -19.57 9.40
N TYR A 298 -21.89 -19.29 8.75
CA TYR A 298 -21.86 -18.87 7.35
C TYR A 298 -21.47 -20.03 6.44
N ARG A 299 -22.42 -20.49 5.62
CA ARG A 299 -22.22 -21.57 4.64
C ARG A 299 -21.94 -21.08 3.22
N THR A 300 -21.95 -19.76 3.01
CA THR A 300 -21.74 -19.13 1.71
C THR A 300 -20.79 -17.95 1.83
N VAL A 301 -20.02 -17.69 0.78
CA VAL A 301 -19.14 -16.52 0.68
C VAL A 301 -19.92 -15.22 0.89
N THR A 302 -21.08 -15.09 0.24
CA THR A 302 -21.95 -13.92 0.37
C THR A 302 -22.41 -13.73 1.82
N GLY A 303 -22.77 -14.81 2.51
CA GLY A 303 -23.13 -14.78 3.92
C GLY A 303 -21.98 -14.28 4.79
N LEU A 304 -20.76 -14.77 4.56
CA LEU A 304 -19.58 -14.35 5.30
C LEU A 304 -19.21 -12.90 5.01
N VAL A 305 -19.18 -12.47 3.74
CA VAL A 305 -18.90 -11.07 3.38
C VAL A 305 -19.93 -10.15 4.03
N ARG A 306 -21.22 -10.52 4.00
CA ARG A 306 -22.27 -9.80 4.74
C ARG A 306 -21.96 -9.73 6.22
N GLY A 307 -21.53 -10.85 6.82
CA GLY A 307 -21.12 -10.92 8.22
C GLY A 307 -19.94 -9.99 8.53
N LEU A 308 -18.89 -10.01 7.71
CA LEU A 308 -17.72 -9.13 7.82
C LEU A 308 -18.13 -7.66 7.73
N VAL A 309 -18.88 -7.27 6.70
CA VAL A 309 -19.37 -5.89 6.53
C VAL A 309 -20.24 -5.49 7.72
N SER A 310 -21.11 -6.38 8.20
CA SER A 310 -21.93 -6.13 9.39
C SER A 310 -21.09 -5.93 10.65
N CYS A 311 -19.99 -6.68 10.81
CA CYS A 311 -19.05 -6.48 11.91
C CYS A 311 -18.46 -5.07 11.87
N PHE A 312 -17.99 -4.59 10.71
CA PHE A 312 -17.44 -3.24 10.56
C PHE A 312 -18.50 -2.16 10.80
N ILE A 313 -19.70 -2.33 10.24
CA ILE A 313 -20.82 -1.41 10.44
C ILE A 313 -21.18 -1.31 11.92
N ARG A 314 -21.20 -2.43 12.64
CA ARG A 314 -21.50 -2.42 14.07
C ARG A 314 -20.44 -1.70 14.89
N GLN A 315 -19.18 -1.71 14.46
CA GLN A 315 -18.16 -0.88 15.11
C GLN A 315 -18.46 0.62 14.98
N MET A 316 -19.18 1.07 13.94
CA MET A 316 -19.59 2.49 13.83
C MET A 316 -20.55 2.87 14.95
N GLY A 317 -21.40 1.93 15.37
CA GLY A 317 -22.38 2.10 16.43
C GLY A 317 -21.82 2.08 17.85
N LYS A 318 -20.52 1.80 18.05
CA LYS A 318 -19.90 1.81 19.39
C LYS A 318 -19.42 3.22 19.75
N PRO A 319 -19.67 3.70 20.98
CA PRO A 319 -19.18 4.98 21.43
C PRO A 319 -17.65 4.98 21.48
N ILE A 320 -17.07 6.10 21.03
CA ILE A 320 -15.63 6.26 20.81
C ILE A 320 -14.92 6.40 22.16
N ASP A 321 -15.49 7.21 23.06
CA ASP A 321 -14.95 7.52 24.38
C ASP A 321 -16.09 7.60 25.43
N ALA A 322 -15.74 7.56 26.72
CA ALA A 322 -16.70 7.69 27.84
C ALA A 322 -17.50 9.02 27.86
N ASN A 323 -17.10 10.01 27.04
CA ASN A 323 -17.63 11.37 27.03
C ASN A 323 -18.58 11.71 25.86
N ASN A 324 -19.35 10.72 25.38
CA ASN A 324 -20.62 10.97 24.68
C ASN A 324 -20.51 11.48 23.21
N GLU A 325 -20.44 10.54 22.27
CA GLU A 325 -21.18 10.64 21.00
C GLU A 325 -21.90 9.29 20.80
N ARG A 326 -23.20 9.32 20.49
CA ARG A 326 -23.92 8.10 20.12
C ARG A 326 -23.23 7.55 18.86
N GLY A 327 -22.93 6.25 18.85
CA GLY A 327 -22.32 5.64 17.68
C GLY A 327 -23.16 5.86 16.41
N PHE A 328 -22.49 5.94 15.28
CA PHE A 328 -23.13 6.14 13.98
C PHE A 328 -23.77 4.84 13.50
N HIS A 329 -25.08 4.87 13.28
CA HIS A 329 -25.82 3.74 12.72
C HIS A 329 -26.06 3.98 11.24
N LEU A 330 -25.53 3.07 10.41
CA LEU A 330 -25.73 3.12 8.96
C LEU A 330 -27.22 2.89 8.64
N THR A 331 -27.87 3.85 7.99
CA THR A 331 -29.25 3.70 7.52
C THR A 331 -29.31 3.06 6.13
N ASP A 332 -30.49 2.62 5.69
CA ASP A 332 -30.69 2.12 4.32
C ASP A 332 -30.39 3.23 3.28
N ALA A 333 -30.71 4.49 3.61
CA ALA A 333 -30.40 5.63 2.75
C ALA A 333 -28.88 5.86 2.63
N ASP A 334 -28.15 5.71 3.74
CA ASP A 334 -26.68 5.82 3.75
C ASP A 334 -26.02 4.68 2.97
N THR A 335 -26.52 3.46 3.16
CA THR A 335 -26.08 2.27 2.42
C THR A 335 -26.29 2.47 0.91
N ARG A 336 -27.41 3.08 0.51
CA ARG A 336 -27.70 3.40 -0.89
C ARG A 336 -26.70 4.41 -1.48
N LYS A 337 -26.38 5.49 -0.75
CA LYS A 337 -25.39 6.49 -1.19
C LYS A 337 -24.01 5.87 -1.39
N LEU A 338 -23.57 5.02 -0.46
CA LEU A 338 -22.32 4.27 -0.60
C LEU A 338 -22.35 3.34 -1.80
N GLY A 339 -23.47 2.63 -2.00
CA GLY A 339 -23.66 1.72 -3.12
C GLY A 339 -23.64 2.41 -4.49
N GLU A 340 -24.21 3.61 -4.60
CA GLU A 340 -24.19 4.40 -5.83
C GLU A 340 -22.75 4.75 -6.25
N ILE A 341 -21.92 5.24 -5.32
CA ILE A 341 -20.51 5.52 -5.62
C ILE A 341 -19.74 4.22 -5.88
N ALA A 342 -20.01 3.17 -5.09
CA ALA A 342 -19.33 1.89 -5.26
C ALA A 342 -19.56 1.29 -6.65
N MET A 343 -20.75 1.46 -7.24
CA MET A 343 -21.05 1.02 -8.61
C MET A 343 -20.12 1.64 -9.66
N GLU A 344 -19.64 2.87 -9.44
CA GLU A 344 -18.67 3.51 -10.35
C GLU A 344 -17.30 2.84 -10.28
N GLY A 345 -16.95 2.29 -9.12
CA GLY A 345 -15.66 1.65 -8.84
C GLY A 345 -15.60 0.15 -9.13
N VAL A 346 -16.71 -0.49 -9.50
CA VAL A 346 -16.74 -1.91 -9.86
C VAL A 346 -16.48 -2.09 -11.36
N GLY A 347 -15.41 -2.82 -11.69
CA GLY A 347 -15.08 -3.23 -13.06
C GLY A 347 -13.64 -2.93 -13.48
N TYR A 348 -13.33 -3.20 -14.74
CA TYR A 348 -12.01 -2.94 -15.31
C TYR A 348 -11.83 -1.46 -15.65
N ASN A 349 -10.66 -0.88 -15.36
CA ASN A 349 -10.33 0.54 -15.57
C ASN A 349 -11.30 1.54 -14.93
N LYS A 350 -11.90 1.18 -13.80
CA LYS A 350 -12.79 2.05 -13.04
C LYS A 350 -12.04 2.84 -11.96
N PRO A 351 -12.52 4.03 -11.57
CA PRO A 351 -11.92 4.80 -10.49
C PRO A 351 -12.04 4.01 -9.18
N THR A 352 -10.90 3.80 -8.55
CA THR A 352 -10.76 3.17 -7.23
C THR A 352 -10.47 4.19 -6.13
N LEU A 353 -10.25 5.45 -6.54
CA LEU A 353 -9.95 6.61 -5.72
C LEU A 353 -10.89 7.74 -6.12
N TRP A 354 -11.34 8.50 -5.13
CA TRP A 354 -12.17 9.68 -5.29
C TRP A 354 -11.59 10.83 -4.47
N LYS A 355 -11.76 12.07 -4.94
CA LYS A 355 -11.43 13.24 -4.11
C LYS A 355 -12.35 13.27 -2.89
N ILE A 356 -11.78 13.54 -1.73
CA ILE A 356 -12.52 13.51 -0.46
C ILE A 356 -13.69 14.50 -0.45
N ASP A 357 -13.52 15.70 -1.00
CA ASP A 357 -14.57 16.74 -1.06
C ASP A 357 -15.75 16.33 -1.95
N GLU A 358 -15.46 15.72 -3.10
CA GLU A 358 -16.49 15.18 -4.01
C GLU A 358 -17.21 13.99 -3.37
N PHE A 359 -16.46 13.11 -2.71
CA PHE A 359 -17.02 11.96 -1.99
C PHE A 359 -17.96 12.42 -0.87
N ILE A 360 -17.52 13.37 -0.03
CA ILE A 360 -18.31 13.96 1.06
C ILE A 360 -19.57 14.64 0.54
N THR A 361 -19.49 15.36 -0.60
CA THR A 361 -20.64 16.04 -1.20
C THR A 361 -21.75 15.04 -1.57
N ARG A 362 -21.39 13.83 -1.99
CA ARG A 362 -22.33 12.78 -2.40
C ARG A 362 -22.85 11.95 -1.23
N VAL A 363 -21.97 11.51 -0.32
CA VAL A 363 -22.37 10.58 0.77
C VAL A 363 -22.77 11.30 2.06
N GLY A 364 -22.23 12.49 2.30
CA GLY A 364 -22.33 13.24 3.55
C GLY A 364 -21.12 13.05 4.47
N GLU A 365 -20.71 14.13 5.13
CA GLU A 365 -19.48 14.18 5.93
C GLU A 365 -19.46 13.18 7.09
N GLN A 366 -20.57 13.07 7.84
CA GLN A 366 -20.67 12.17 8.99
C GLN A 366 -20.52 10.70 8.57
N LEU A 367 -21.16 10.31 7.47
CA LEU A 367 -21.07 8.96 6.92
C LEU A 367 -19.66 8.64 6.45
N CYS A 368 -19.03 9.57 5.72
CA CYS A 368 -17.65 9.40 5.26
C CYS A 368 -16.67 9.24 6.43
N LYS A 369 -16.74 10.12 7.43
CA LYS A 369 -15.92 10.05 8.65
C LYS A 369 -16.14 8.74 9.41
N GLY A 370 -17.40 8.31 9.58
CA GLY A 370 -17.73 7.03 10.22
C GLY A 370 -17.14 5.84 9.48
N CYS A 371 -17.24 5.82 8.15
CA CYS A 371 -16.68 4.74 7.32
C CYS A 371 -15.14 4.70 7.36
N ILE A 372 -14.46 5.84 7.34
CA ILE A 372 -12.99 5.93 7.50
C ILE A 372 -12.59 5.42 8.88
N GLN A 373 -13.31 5.85 9.92
CA GLN A 373 -13.03 5.46 11.29
C GLN A 373 -13.09 3.95 11.51
N VAL A 374 -14.05 3.26 10.88
CA VAL A 374 -14.19 1.81 11.02
C VAL A 374 -13.43 1.00 9.98
N GLY A 375 -12.73 1.65 9.04
CA GLY A 375 -11.96 0.95 8.00
C GLY A 375 -12.78 0.34 6.88
N ILE A 376 -13.99 0.85 6.62
CA ILE A 376 -14.71 0.60 5.36
C ILE A 376 -14.06 1.42 4.24
N LEU A 377 -13.74 2.68 4.56
CA LEU A 377 -12.97 3.58 3.71
C LEU A 377 -11.57 3.80 4.30
N GLU A 378 -10.65 4.21 3.44
CA GLU A 378 -9.28 4.57 3.78
C GLU A 378 -8.93 5.86 3.05
N MET A 379 -8.27 6.78 3.76
CA MET A 379 -7.68 7.97 3.15
C MET A 379 -6.41 7.54 2.40
N GLU A 380 -6.31 7.96 1.15
CA GLU A 380 -5.08 7.90 0.37
C GLU A 380 -4.52 9.31 0.28
N ASP A 381 -3.33 9.53 0.82
CA ASP A 381 -2.75 10.86 1.02
C ASP A 381 -3.72 11.82 1.76
N ASP A 382 -3.65 13.12 1.48
CA ASP A 382 -4.39 14.15 2.23
C ASP A 382 -5.78 14.47 1.65
N ASP A 383 -6.04 14.16 0.37
CA ASP A 383 -7.22 14.64 -0.35
C ASP A 383 -7.98 13.55 -1.13
N MET A 384 -7.57 12.28 -1.04
CA MET A 384 -8.23 11.17 -1.72
C MET A 384 -8.75 10.14 -0.73
N VAL A 385 -9.83 9.46 -1.13
CA VAL A 385 -10.46 8.39 -0.37
C VAL A 385 -10.75 7.20 -1.27
N LYS A 386 -10.65 6.01 -0.72
CA LYS A 386 -10.95 4.74 -1.38
C LYS A 386 -11.62 3.76 -0.42
N PHE A 387 -12.19 2.69 -0.95
CA PHE A 387 -12.55 1.54 -0.13
C PHE A 387 -11.29 0.82 0.35
N TYR A 388 -11.23 0.52 1.65
CA TYR A 388 -10.06 -0.13 2.28
C TYR A 388 -9.72 -1.47 1.60
N HIS A 389 -10.74 -2.26 1.25
CA HIS A 389 -10.61 -3.48 0.49
C HIS A 389 -11.67 -3.56 -0.61
N PRO A 390 -11.38 -4.10 -1.82
CA PRO A 390 -12.35 -4.19 -2.91
C PRO A 390 -13.66 -4.88 -2.54
N VAL A 391 -13.60 -5.84 -1.61
CA VAL A 391 -14.79 -6.54 -1.11
C VAL A 391 -15.87 -5.60 -0.56
N PHE A 392 -15.49 -4.45 0.03
CA PHE A 392 -16.47 -3.46 0.49
C PHE A 392 -17.14 -2.76 -0.69
N CYS A 393 -16.35 -2.31 -1.66
CA CYS A 393 -16.87 -1.69 -2.89
C CYS A 393 -17.83 -2.65 -3.60
N GLU A 394 -17.40 -3.90 -3.83
CA GLU A 394 -18.20 -4.95 -4.47
C GLU A 394 -19.48 -5.25 -3.70
N TRP A 395 -19.42 -5.30 -2.37
CA TRP A 395 -20.59 -5.54 -1.52
C TRP A 395 -21.62 -4.40 -1.60
N PHE A 396 -21.20 -3.15 -1.43
CA PHE A 396 -22.11 -2.00 -1.50
C PHE A 396 -22.71 -1.82 -2.90
N ALA A 397 -21.92 -2.06 -3.94
CA ALA A 397 -22.40 -2.07 -5.32
C ALA A 397 -23.45 -3.16 -5.56
N ALA A 398 -23.18 -4.40 -5.10
CA ALA A 398 -24.13 -5.51 -5.22
C ALA A 398 -25.43 -5.25 -4.44
N TYR A 399 -25.33 -4.67 -3.23
CA TYR A 399 -26.48 -4.26 -2.44
C TYR A 399 -27.35 -3.24 -3.20
N TYR A 400 -26.72 -2.23 -3.80
CA TYR A 400 -27.42 -1.21 -4.58
C TYR A 400 -28.18 -1.79 -5.77
N VAL A 401 -27.56 -2.69 -6.54
CA VAL A 401 -28.21 -3.37 -7.67
C VAL A 401 -29.38 -4.24 -7.20
N SER A 402 -29.23 -4.93 -6.07
CA SER A 402 -30.30 -5.73 -5.47
C SER A 402 -31.50 -4.87 -5.07
N GLU A 403 -31.28 -3.66 -4.55
CA GLU A 403 -32.38 -2.75 -4.21
C GLU A 403 -33.11 -2.22 -5.45
N LEU A 404 -32.38 -1.86 -6.50
CA LEU A 404 -32.99 -1.39 -7.76
C LEU A 404 -33.86 -2.47 -8.38
N THR A 405 -33.34 -3.69 -8.50
CA THR A 405 -34.06 -4.83 -9.08
C THR A 405 -35.26 -5.28 -8.26
N SER A 406 -35.26 -5.05 -6.94
CA SER A 406 -36.40 -5.35 -6.06
C SER A 406 -37.50 -4.27 -6.08
N ARG A 407 -37.24 -3.11 -6.70
CA ARG A 407 -38.22 -2.02 -6.87
C ARG A 407 -38.93 -2.07 -8.22
N ASP A 408 -38.28 -2.67 -9.21
CA ASP A 408 -38.79 -2.86 -10.58
C ASP A 408 -39.58 -4.18 -10.75
N ALA A 409 -39.68 -4.98 -9.68
CA ALA A 409 -40.49 -6.20 -9.57
C ALA A 409 -41.68 -5.98 -8.63
#